data_AF-A0A934ZNK4-F1
#
_entry.id   AF-A0A934ZNK4-F1
#
_cell.length_a   1.000
_cell.length_b   1.000
_cell.length_c   1.000
_cell.angle_alpha   90.00
_cell.angle_beta   90.00
_cell.angle_gamma   90.00
#
_symmetry.space_group_name_H-M   'P 1'
#
loop_
_entity.id
_entity.type
_entity.pdbx_description
1 polymer ?
#
loop_
_entity_poly.entity_id
_entity_poly.type
_entity_poly.pdbx_seq_one_letter_code
_entity_poly.pdbx_strand_id
1 'polypeptide(L)'
;MNTAAEDPRVRRRERLLGWGPTLLALAVSVVVTLRAHAHFLLPYATPVSNDEGYISALGLRMIRGHWLPYVDGVSQRGPITYWLAALAMRIGGMWSWIPIRVLALLCALSTLALVFLLALELFSPAAAAIAVLVSTYFFTYELNPWDGIGYNGEVVAMIFALASWLLVARAMRPADDPRGTVRRRDAHILVAGVLAACAGLSKQMALIHALPLAAWIVLGNNDPGSTRESRARALIRFALGSAIPFVLVVAIYAASGHLKEFFYYFQRYGREIFMAPVNLTSYRDKLKEQLDKYLFGIVVVGSLGWLLAARVLRRVTDHEGPRWTGLRAQGGALVAFLQLIGSVIGASFTGRFFPHYLVEVFSVAAVVAGGALAASVAPSRATLRGRFVGTLTLVLGASALLVICASNLSRNVRLRRETDRWYQNPRTDPIVRYVLERTDPGERIFVWGFRAETYVSSQRMPASRFVYTVYPAGVVPWFQATRDEEERRVVPGSREQLLADLERERPELIIDAGRTMSGRYMYNYPQLRAYLDRGYCFMRYVDGEPVYRRRHGDICPPADY
;
A
#
# COMPACT_ATOMS: atom_id res chain seq x y z
N MET A 1 52.93 -19.40 -14.25
CA MET A 1 52.10 -18.72 -15.28
C MET A 1 51.52 -17.46 -14.66
N ASN A 2 51.98 -16.31 -15.15
CA ASN A 2 51.64 -14.98 -14.67
C ASN A 2 50.12 -14.71 -14.77
N THR A 3 49.49 -14.42 -13.64
CA THR A 3 48.27 -13.62 -13.58
C THR A 3 48.65 -12.20 -13.98
N ALA A 4 48.62 -11.89 -15.28
CA ALA A 4 48.70 -10.52 -15.74
C ALA A 4 47.62 -9.70 -15.04
N ALA A 5 48.01 -8.70 -14.25
CA ALA A 5 47.09 -7.79 -13.61
C ALA A 5 46.28 -7.08 -14.72
N GLU A 6 45.00 -7.42 -14.86
CA GLU A 6 44.10 -6.77 -15.81
C GLU A 6 44.18 -5.24 -15.64
N ASP A 7 44.39 -4.53 -16.76
CA ASP A 7 44.45 -3.07 -16.77
C ASP A 7 43.19 -2.49 -16.09
N PRO A 8 43.36 -1.70 -15.00
CA PRO A 8 42.25 -1.05 -14.31
C PRO A 8 41.31 -0.27 -15.24
N ARG A 9 41.81 0.24 -16.37
CA ARG A 9 41.03 0.96 -17.39
C ARG A 9 40.08 0.04 -18.14
N VAL A 10 40.49 -1.19 -18.45
CA VAL A 10 39.65 -2.21 -19.12
C VAL A 10 38.54 -2.64 -18.18
N ARG A 11 38.87 -2.97 -16.93
CA ARG A 11 37.88 -3.34 -15.90
C ARG A 11 36.88 -2.23 -15.61
N ARG A 12 37.33 -0.97 -15.59
CA ARG A 12 36.44 0.21 -15.45
C ARG A 12 35.51 0.35 -16.65
N ARG A 13 36.03 0.19 -17.86
CA ARG A 13 35.24 0.25 -19.11
C ARG A 13 34.18 -0.84 -19.16
N GLU A 14 34.51 -2.07 -18.80
CA GLU A 14 33.55 -3.17 -18.77
C GLU A 14 32.46 -2.97 -17.73
N ARG A 15 32.82 -2.46 -16.54
CA ARG A 15 31.83 -2.08 -15.52
C ARG A 15 30.90 -0.97 -16.01
N LEU A 16 31.42 0.07 -16.64
CA LEU A 16 30.61 1.16 -17.19
C LEU A 16 29.69 0.67 -18.32
N LEU A 17 30.19 -0.17 -19.22
CA LEU A 17 29.38 -0.75 -20.30
C LEU A 17 28.33 -1.75 -19.78
N GLY A 18 28.64 -2.46 -18.68
CA GLY A 18 27.71 -3.42 -18.08
C GLY A 18 26.61 -2.78 -17.23
N TRP A 19 26.91 -1.68 -16.53
CA TRP A 19 26.03 -1.11 -15.50
C TRP A 19 25.55 0.31 -15.78
N GLY A 20 26.21 1.06 -16.66
CA GLY A 20 25.90 2.47 -16.92
C GLY A 20 24.41 2.73 -17.22
N PRO A 21 23.81 2.06 -18.22
CA PRO A 21 22.40 2.25 -18.55
C PRO A 21 21.45 1.85 -17.40
N THR A 22 21.78 0.77 -16.69
CA THR A 22 20.99 0.28 -15.56
C THR A 22 21.01 1.25 -14.38
N LEU A 23 22.17 1.83 -14.06
CA LEU A 23 22.30 2.85 -13.01
C LEU A 23 21.61 4.16 -13.42
N LEU A 24 21.69 4.53 -14.71
CA LEU A 24 20.95 5.68 -15.24
C LEU A 24 19.44 5.49 -15.09
N ALA A 25 18.91 4.30 -15.41
CA ALA A 25 17.50 3.99 -15.23
C ALA A 25 17.05 4.17 -13.77
N LEU A 26 17.83 3.64 -12.82
CA LEU A 26 17.57 3.80 -11.40
C LEU A 26 17.62 5.28 -10.98
N ALA A 27 18.61 6.03 -11.44
CA ALA A 27 18.74 7.45 -11.11
C ALA A 27 17.55 8.27 -11.65
N VAL A 28 17.13 8.03 -12.90
CA VAL A 28 15.95 8.67 -13.50
C VAL A 28 14.70 8.33 -12.69
N SER A 29 14.48 7.05 -12.37
CA SER A 29 13.36 6.60 -11.55
C SER A 29 13.30 7.30 -10.18
N VAL A 30 14.42 7.37 -9.47
CA VAL A 30 14.51 8.06 -8.17
C VAL A 30 14.19 9.54 -8.32
N VAL A 31 14.77 10.23 -9.30
CA VAL A 31 14.53 11.67 -9.51
C VAL A 31 13.06 11.95 -9.87
N VAL A 32 12.46 11.12 -10.74
CA VAL A 32 11.07 11.26 -11.14
C VAL A 32 10.13 11.06 -9.95
N THR A 33 10.34 10.02 -9.15
CA THR A 33 9.53 9.76 -7.94
C THR A 33 9.71 10.86 -6.90
N LEU A 34 10.94 11.34 -6.66
CA LEU A 34 11.18 12.47 -5.76
C LEU A 34 10.42 13.72 -6.20
N ARG A 35 10.45 14.04 -7.50
CA ARG A 35 9.72 15.19 -8.05
C ARG A 35 8.22 15.05 -7.90
N ALA A 36 7.67 13.86 -8.16
CA ALA A 36 6.25 13.61 -8.02
C ALA A 36 5.77 13.76 -6.57
N HIS A 37 6.50 13.20 -5.60
CA HIS A 37 6.19 13.39 -4.18
C HIS A 37 6.40 14.84 -3.73
N ALA A 38 7.37 15.56 -4.30
CA ALA A 38 7.63 16.96 -3.97
C ALA A 38 6.42 17.87 -4.24
N HIS A 39 5.58 17.55 -5.23
CA HIS A 39 4.33 18.30 -5.51
C HIS A 39 3.34 18.32 -4.34
N PHE A 40 3.39 17.30 -3.47
CA PHE A 40 2.51 17.13 -2.31
C PHE A 40 3.24 17.39 -0.98
N LEU A 41 4.52 17.77 -1.04
CA LEU A 41 5.33 18.23 0.09
C LEU A 41 5.57 19.74 0.05
N LEU A 42 5.67 20.33 -1.15
CA LEU A 42 6.05 21.72 -1.38
C LEU A 42 5.00 22.46 -2.23
N PRO A 43 4.69 23.73 -1.90
CA PRO A 43 5.26 24.53 -0.81
C PRO A 43 4.68 24.20 0.58
N TYR A 44 3.64 23.37 0.62
CA TYR A 44 3.02 22.88 1.84
C TYR A 44 2.73 21.38 1.67
N ALA A 45 2.81 20.64 2.77
CA ALA A 45 2.47 19.22 2.77
C ALA A 45 0.94 19.06 2.79
N THR A 46 0.39 18.30 1.85
CA THR A 46 -1.04 18.00 1.79
C THR A 46 -1.31 16.53 2.07
N PRO A 47 -2.45 16.16 2.67
CA PRO A 47 -2.98 14.82 2.48
C PRO A 47 -3.38 14.68 1.01
N VAL A 48 -3.15 13.52 0.42
CA VAL A 48 -3.57 13.25 -0.96
C VAL A 48 -4.88 12.51 -1.02
N SER A 49 -5.38 11.98 0.11
CA SER A 49 -6.61 11.19 0.13
C SER A 49 -7.32 11.17 1.49
N ASN A 50 -8.59 10.81 1.42
CA ASN A 50 -9.42 10.35 2.52
C ASN A 50 -8.72 9.27 3.37
N ASP A 51 -8.01 8.34 2.73
CA ASP A 51 -7.31 7.25 3.42
C ASP A 51 -6.26 7.78 4.40
N GLU A 52 -5.47 8.76 3.97
CA GLU A 52 -4.46 9.38 4.83
C GLU A 52 -5.08 10.21 5.94
N GLY A 53 -6.21 10.85 5.66
CA GLY A 53 -7.06 11.53 6.64
C GLY A 53 -7.34 10.63 7.83
N TYR A 54 -7.95 9.47 7.58
CA TYR A 54 -8.37 8.59 8.66
C TYR A 54 -7.20 7.80 9.27
N ILE A 55 -6.20 7.39 8.48
CA ILE A 55 -4.98 6.73 9.01
C ILE A 55 -4.28 7.66 10.00
N SER A 56 -4.17 8.95 9.65
CA SER A 56 -3.49 9.94 10.51
C SER A 56 -4.32 10.28 11.73
N ALA A 57 -5.65 10.41 11.60
CA ALA A 57 -6.53 10.62 12.74
C ALA A 57 -6.51 9.43 13.73
N LEU A 58 -6.45 8.20 13.21
CA LEU A 58 -6.24 7.01 14.02
C LEU A 58 -4.85 7.03 14.70
N GLY A 59 -3.82 7.46 13.97
CA GLY A 59 -2.48 7.69 14.51
C GLY A 59 -2.46 8.68 15.69
N LEU A 60 -3.20 9.80 15.59
CA LEU A 60 -3.35 10.77 16.70
C LEU A 60 -3.92 10.10 17.96
N ARG A 61 -4.97 9.28 17.80
CA ARG A 61 -5.59 8.54 18.90
C ARG A 61 -4.62 7.54 19.52
N MET A 62 -3.88 6.77 18.71
CA MET A 62 -2.89 5.81 19.18
C MET A 62 -1.76 6.46 19.96
N ILE A 63 -1.22 7.59 19.48
CA ILE A 63 -0.13 8.33 20.14
C ILE A 63 -0.52 8.75 21.57
N ARG A 64 -1.80 9.05 21.80
CA ARG A 64 -2.36 9.46 23.10
C ARG A 64 -3.06 8.32 23.85
N GLY A 65 -3.05 7.12 23.30
CA GLY A 65 -3.75 5.95 23.82
C GLY A 65 -2.81 4.78 24.12
N HIS A 66 -3.29 3.58 23.87
CA HIS A 66 -2.62 2.31 24.18
C HIS A 66 -1.69 1.82 23.05
N TRP A 67 -1.59 2.56 21.94
CA TRP A 67 -0.92 2.12 20.71
C TRP A 67 -1.55 0.86 20.11
N LEU A 68 -2.85 0.68 20.29
CA LEU A 68 -3.61 -0.46 19.79
C LEU A 68 -4.63 0.00 18.75
N PRO A 69 -4.40 -0.33 17.45
CA PRO A 69 -5.44 -0.28 16.45
C PRO A 69 -6.71 -1.01 16.93
N TYR A 70 -7.87 -0.62 16.41
CA TYR A 70 -9.18 -1.19 16.78
C TYR A 70 -9.69 -0.79 18.17
N VAL A 71 -8.78 -0.43 19.08
CA VAL A 71 -9.11 0.02 20.45
C VAL A 71 -9.07 1.53 20.54
N ASP A 72 -7.91 2.14 20.24
CA ASP A 72 -7.72 3.60 20.33
C ASP A 72 -8.45 4.33 19.20
N GLY A 73 -8.50 3.69 18.03
CA GLY A 73 -9.27 4.10 16.88
C GLY A 73 -9.65 2.92 16.01
N VAL A 74 -10.83 2.99 15.40
CA VAL A 74 -11.47 1.85 14.74
C VAL A 74 -11.16 1.82 13.24
N SER A 75 -10.70 0.67 12.75
CA SER A 75 -10.52 0.40 11.33
C SER A 75 -10.61 -1.11 11.01
N GLN A 76 -10.67 -1.49 9.75
CA GLN A 76 -10.60 -2.88 9.27
C GLN A 76 -9.27 -3.25 8.57
N ARG A 77 -8.33 -2.30 8.42
CA ARG A 77 -7.00 -2.59 7.81
C ARG A 77 -6.04 -3.16 8.82
N GLY A 78 -4.91 -3.70 8.35
CA GLY A 78 -3.92 -4.35 9.22
C GLY A 78 -3.20 -3.40 10.18
N PRO A 79 -2.79 -3.89 11.36
CA PRO A 79 -2.25 -3.05 12.43
C PRO A 79 -0.90 -2.41 12.09
N ILE A 80 -0.06 -3.04 11.26
CA ILE A 80 1.27 -2.51 10.91
C ILE A 80 1.16 -1.16 10.19
N THR A 81 0.16 -1.02 9.31
CA THR A 81 -0.12 0.24 8.61
C THR A 81 -0.31 1.41 9.58
N TYR A 82 -1.00 1.17 10.70
CA TYR A 82 -1.26 2.18 11.72
C TYR A 82 -0.08 2.40 12.65
N TRP A 83 0.62 1.35 13.06
CA TRP A 83 1.83 1.48 13.90
C TRP A 83 2.90 2.31 13.20
N LEU A 84 3.14 2.09 11.91
CA LEU A 84 4.12 2.87 11.14
C LEU A 84 3.69 4.33 10.99
N ALA A 85 2.40 4.58 10.69
CA ALA A 85 1.88 5.95 10.58
C ALA A 85 1.95 6.70 11.92
N ALA A 86 1.50 6.08 13.02
CA ALA A 86 1.56 6.65 14.36
C ALA A 86 3.00 6.92 14.80
N LEU A 87 3.93 6.00 14.52
CA LEU A 87 5.35 6.18 14.82
C LEU A 87 5.95 7.35 14.01
N ALA A 88 5.69 7.41 12.71
CA ALA A 88 6.15 8.51 11.87
C ALA A 88 5.63 9.86 12.36
N MET A 89 4.34 9.96 12.68
CA MET A 89 3.73 11.17 13.25
C MET A 89 4.29 11.52 14.63
N ARG A 90 4.58 10.52 15.49
CA ARG A 90 5.16 10.75 16.81
C ARG A 90 6.55 11.38 16.73
N ILE A 91 7.36 10.95 15.76
CA ILE A 91 8.74 11.42 15.56
C ILE A 91 8.75 12.74 14.78
N GLY A 92 8.02 12.82 13.67
CA GLY A 92 8.09 13.94 12.74
C GLY A 92 7.09 15.08 12.99
N GLY A 93 6.22 14.94 14.00
CA GLY A 93 5.23 15.95 14.39
C GLY A 93 3.78 15.53 14.08
N MET A 94 2.96 15.39 15.12
CA MET A 94 1.61 14.84 15.01
C MET A 94 0.61 15.75 14.27
N TRP A 95 0.89 17.05 14.19
CA TRP A 95 0.01 18.06 13.58
C TRP A 95 0.47 18.52 12.19
N SER A 96 1.33 17.72 11.55
CA SER A 96 1.89 17.99 10.23
C SER A 96 1.60 16.83 9.28
N TRP A 97 1.40 17.15 8.01
CA TRP A 97 1.31 16.15 6.94
C TRP A 97 2.69 15.67 6.47
N ILE A 98 3.77 16.37 6.82
CA ILE A 98 5.14 16.03 6.43
C ILE A 98 5.51 14.59 6.80
N PRO A 99 5.27 14.08 8.02
CA PRO A 99 5.71 12.73 8.38
C PRO A 99 5.05 11.64 7.55
N ILE A 100 3.76 11.78 7.24
CA ILE A 100 3.05 10.82 6.39
C ILE A 100 3.50 10.97 4.92
N ARG A 101 3.73 12.19 4.41
CA ARG A 101 4.31 12.38 3.07
C ARG A 101 5.70 11.76 2.94
N VAL A 102 6.56 11.94 3.95
CA VAL A 102 7.91 11.37 3.99
C VAL A 102 7.83 9.85 4.10
N LEU A 103 6.95 9.31 4.95
CA LEU A 103 6.73 7.87 5.04
C LEU A 103 6.26 7.29 3.70
N ALA A 104 5.31 7.94 3.02
CA ALA A 104 4.86 7.53 1.68
C ALA A 104 6.01 7.54 0.65
N LEU A 105 6.86 8.57 0.67
CA LEU A 105 8.05 8.65 -0.19
C LEU A 105 9.05 7.53 0.12
N LEU A 106 9.34 7.27 1.39
CA LEU A 106 10.22 6.17 1.80
C LEU A 106 9.66 4.83 1.34
N CYS A 107 8.35 4.65 1.42
CA CYS A 107 7.68 3.47 0.90
C CYS A 107 7.84 3.34 -0.63
N ALA A 108 7.58 4.40 -1.39
CA ALA A 108 7.75 4.40 -2.85
C ALA A 108 9.19 4.08 -3.28
N LEU A 109 10.19 4.73 -2.65
CA LEU A 109 11.60 4.48 -2.91
C LEU A 109 12.01 3.04 -2.53
N SER A 110 11.47 2.51 -1.43
CA SER A 110 11.69 1.13 -1.02
C SER A 110 11.13 0.14 -2.04
N THR A 111 9.92 0.38 -2.55
CA THR A 111 9.32 -0.43 -3.61
C THR A 111 10.17 -0.41 -4.88
N LEU A 112 10.63 0.77 -5.34
CA LEU A 112 11.52 0.88 -6.51
C LEU A 112 12.83 0.12 -6.30
N ALA A 113 13.46 0.28 -5.14
CA ALA A 113 14.71 -0.41 -4.81
C ALA A 113 14.51 -1.93 -4.79
N LEU A 114 13.42 -2.42 -4.19
CA LEU A 114 13.12 -3.85 -4.11
C LEU A 114 12.78 -4.43 -5.48
N VAL A 115 11.98 -3.74 -6.31
CA VAL A 115 11.70 -4.16 -7.70
C VAL A 115 13.00 -4.23 -8.51
N PHE A 116 13.85 -3.21 -8.42
CA PHE A 116 15.14 -3.17 -9.09
C PHE A 116 16.04 -4.33 -8.65
N LEU A 117 16.22 -4.51 -7.33
CA LEU A 117 17.06 -5.55 -6.77
C LEU A 117 16.53 -6.94 -7.11
N LEU A 118 15.21 -7.14 -7.10
CA LEU A 118 14.57 -8.41 -7.41
C LEU A 118 14.69 -8.76 -8.90
N ALA A 119 14.45 -7.80 -9.80
CA ALA A 119 14.64 -8.03 -11.23
C ALA A 119 16.12 -8.29 -11.58
N LEU A 120 17.05 -7.65 -10.86
CA LEU A 120 18.48 -7.94 -10.95
C LEU A 120 18.81 -9.35 -10.43
N GLU A 121 18.22 -9.73 -9.31
CA GLU A 121 18.39 -11.02 -8.64
C GLU A 121 17.89 -12.19 -9.50
N LEU A 122 16.71 -12.04 -10.11
CA LEU A 122 16.03 -13.09 -10.87
C LEU A 122 16.48 -13.18 -12.33
N PHE A 123 16.95 -12.07 -12.91
CA PHE A 123 17.16 -11.99 -14.35
C PHE A 123 18.52 -11.36 -14.71
N SER A 124 18.58 -10.03 -14.88
CA SER A 124 19.76 -9.34 -15.43
C SER A 124 19.74 -7.84 -15.15
N PRO A 125 20.88 -7.13 -15.32
CA PRO A 125 20.91 -5.67 -15.21
C PRO A 125 19.95 -4.94 -16.16
N ALA A 126 19.75 -5.46 -17.39
CA ALA A 126 18.78 -4.88 -18.33
C ALA A 126 17.33 -5.09 -17.86
N ALA A 127 17.02 -6.24 -17.27
CA ALA A 127 15.71 -6.49 -16.66
C ALA A 127 15.44 -5.54 -15.49
N ALA A 128 16.46 -5.29 -14.64
CA ALA A 128 16.37 -4.34 -13.54
C ALA A 128 16.10 -2.90 -14.02
N ALA A 129 16.77 -2.48 -15.10
CA ALA A 129 16.56 -1.18 -15.73
C ALA A 129 15.11 -1.02 -16.22
N ILE A 130 14.59 -2.02 -16.94
CA ILE A 130 13.21 -2.03 -17.44
C ILE A 130 12.22 -2.04 -16.29
N ALA A 131 12.41 -2.93 -15.31
CA ALA A 131 11.50 -3.08 -14.19
C ALA A 131 11.37 -1.80 -13.36
N VAL A 132 12.47 -1.11 -13.04
CA VAL A 132 12.42 0.11 -12.24
C VAL A 132 11.73 1.26 -12.99
N LEU A 133 11.96 1.39 -14.31
CA LEU A 133 11.30 2.41 -15.14
C LEU A 133 9.79 2.15 -15.26
N VAL A 134 9.39 0.90 -15.49
CA VAL A 134 7.97 0.49 -15.54
C VAL A 134 7.29 0.70 -14.20
N SER A 135 7.95 0.31 -13.09
CA SER A 135 7.44 0.55 -11.74
C SER A 135 7.27 2.04 -11.46
N THR A 136 8.22 2.88 -11.89
CA THR A 136 8.12 4.34 -11.76
C THR A 136 6.90 4.88 -12.49
N TYR A 137 6.67 4.44 -13.73
CA TYR A 137 5.48 4.83 -14.50
C TYR A 137 4.19 4.45 -13.77
N PHE A 138 4.07 3.19 -13.31
CA PHE A 138 2.84 2.73 -12.67
C PHE A 138 2.48 3.49 -11.40
N PHE A 139 3.44 3.68 -10.49
CA PHE A 139 3.18 4.35 -9.21
C PHE A 139 3.00 5.86 -9.34
N THR A 140 3.65 6.47 -10.33
CA THR A 140 3.68 7.92 -10.45
C THR A 140 2.59 8.47 -11.38
N TYR A 141 2.22 7.71 -12.41
CA TYR A 141 1.42 8.23 -13.53
C TYR A 141 0.22 7.37 -13.92
N GLU A 142 0.29 6.04 -13.78
CA GLU A 142 -0.87 5.18 -14.05
C GLU A 142 -1.89 5.25 -12.92
N LEU A 143 -1.41 5.20 -11.67
CA LEU A 143 -2.24 5.41 -10.50
C LEU A 143 -2.45 6.91 -10.27
N ASN A 144 -3.66 7.28 -9.84
CA ASN A 144 -3.89 8.62 -9.34
C ASN A 144 -3.01 8.90 -8.10
N PRO A 145 -2.69 10.16 -7.81
CA PRO A 145 -1.84 10.50 -6.66
C PRO A 145 -2.33 9.92 -5.32
N TRP A 146 -3.64 9.85 -5.09
CA TRP A 146 -4.19 9.24 -3.86
C TRP A 146 -3.93 7.74 -3.72
N ASP A 147 -3.68 7.02 -4.82
CA ASP A 147 -3.44 5.58 -4.84
C ASP A 147 -1.95 5.23 -4.90
N GLY A 148 -1.19 5.88 -5.79
CA GLY A 148 0.21 5.54 -6.07
C GLY A 148 1.26 6.37 -5.32
N ILE A 149 0.91 7.61 -4.93
CA ILE A 149 1.78 8.51 -4.15
C ILE A 149 1.35 8.52 -2.67
N GLY A 150 0.07 8.27 -2.41
CA GLY A 150 -0.51 8.24 -1.08
C GLY A 150 -0.05 7.06 -0.22
N TYR A 151 0.03 7.28 1.08
CA TYR A 151 0.23 6.27 2.09
C TYR A 151 -1.05 5.46 2.29
N ASN A 152 -0.99 4.17 1.99
CA ASN A 152 -2.09 3.22 2.19
C ASN A 152 -1.53 1.85 2.59
N GLY A 153 -2.42 0.90 2.90
CA GLY A 153 -2.00 -0.41 3.42
C GLY A 153 -1.32 -1.26 2.36
N GLU A 154 -1.68 -1.07 1.08
CA GLU A 154 -1.19 -1.80 -0.08
C GLU A 154 0.27 -1.45 -0.37
N VAL A 155 0.60 -0.16 -0.38
CA VAL A 155 1.96 0.33 -0.56
C VAL A 155 2.89 -0.19 0.55
N VAL A 156 2.43 -0.21 1.80
CA VAL A 156 3.18 -0.77 2.93
C VAL A 156 3.35 -2.28 2.79
N ALA A 157 2.26 -3.00 2.48
CA ALA A 157 2.27 -4.45 2.35
C ALA A 157 3.25 -4.90 1.26
N MET A 158 3.32 -4.19 0.14
CA MET A 158 4.18 -4.57 -0.98
C MET A 158 5.67 -4.45 -0.70
N ILE A 159 6.11 -3.54 0.18
CA ILE A 159 7.52 -3.49 0.61
C ILE A 159 7.89 -4.80 1.29
N PHE A 160 7.05 -5.28 2.21
CA PHE A 160 7.28 -6.53 2.91
C PHE A 160 7.16 -7.75 1.98
N ALA A 161 6.19 -7.77 1.07
CA ALA A 161 6.01 -8.87 0.11
C ALA A 161 7.19 -8.98 -0.87
N LEU A 162 7.67 -7.86 -1.43
CA LEU A 162 8.82 -7.83 -2.33
C LEU A 162 10.13 -8.18 -1.61
N ALA A 163 10.31 -7.71 -0.37
CA ALA A 163 11.47 -8.07 0.44
C ALA A 163 11.48 -9.56 0.79
N SER A 164 10.32 -10.13 1.13
CA SER A 164 10.16 -11.59 1.32
C SER A 164 10.57 -12.35 0.06
N TRP A 165 10.06 -11.93 -1.10
CA TRP A 165 10.39 -12.54 -2.38
C TRP A 165 11.90 -12.44 -2.70
N LEU A 166 12.53 -11.28 -2.48
CA LEU A 166 13.96 -11.10 -2.68
C LEU A 166 14.80 -12.02 -1.80
N LEU A 167 14.41 -12.24 -0.54
CA LEU A 167 15.12 -13.15 0.35
C LEU A 167 14.97 -14.61 -0.06
N VAL A 168 13.78 -15.03 -0.51
CA VAL A 168 13.58 -16.37 -1.08
C VAL A 168 14.44 -16.52 -2.35
N ALA A 169 14.45 -15.52 -3.24
CA ALA A 169 15.28 -15.55 -4.44
C ALA A 169 16.77 -15.74 -4.13
N ARG A 170 17.28 -14.98 -3.14
CA ARG A 170 18.67 -15.13 -2.66
C ARG A 170 18.94 -16.47 -2.02
N ALA A 171 17.97 -17.04 -1.31
CA ALA A 171 18.10 -18.37 -0.72
C ALA A 171 18.11 -19.48 -1.78
N MET A 172 17.43 -19.27 -2.92
CA MET A 172 17.37 -20.22 -4.04
C MET A 172 18.59 -20.15 -4.96
N ARG A 173 19.51 -19.19 -4.81
CA ARG A 173 20.77 -19.16 -5.57
C ARG A 173 21.61 -20.41 -5.34
N PRO A 174 22.30 -20.95 -6.37
CA PRO A 174 23.36 -21.95 -6.17
C PRO A 174 24.43 -21.46 -5.18
N ALA A 175 24.98 -22.35 -4.36
CA ALA A 175 25.99 -21.99 -3.36
C ALA A 175 27.38 -22.04 -3.98
N ASP A 176 28.19 -21.00 -3.75
CA ASP A 176 29.63 -21.02 -4.06
C ASP A 176 30.45 -21.71 -2.94
N ASP A 177 30.00 -21.62 -1.67
CA ASP A 177 30.56 -22.32 -0.49
C ASP A 177 29.45 -23.07 0.26
N PRO A 178 29.49 -24.41 0.39
CA PRO A 178 28.40 -25.19 0.99
C PRO A 178 28.07 -24.89 2.47
N ARG A 179 29.06 -24.57 3.32
CA ARG A 179 28.84 -24.54 4.79
C ARG A 179 28.39 -23.18 5.31
N GLY A 180 29.04 -22.08 4.89
CA GLY A 180 28.62 -20.72 5.24
C GLY A 180 27.25 -20.34 4.63
N THR A 181 26.90 -20.98 3.51
CA THR A 181 25.68 -20.67 2.75
C THR A 181 24.41 -21.26 3.37
N VAL A 182 24.47 -22.41 4.07
CA VAL A 182 23.27 -23.04 4.65
C VAL A 182 22.65 -22.19 5.77
N ARG A 183 23.44 -21.74 6.74
CA ARG A 183 22.92 -20.89 7.85
C ARG A 183 22.33 -19.59 7.32
N ARG A 184 22.96 -18.99 6.31
CA ARG A 184 22.48 -17.77 5.67
C ARG A 184 21.18 -18.01 4.90
N ARG A 185 21.06 -19.12 4.16
CA ARG A 185 19.82 -19.53 3.48
C ARG A 185 18.69 -19.74 4.47
N ASP A 186 18.94 -20.48 5.54
CA ASP A 186 17.93 -20.74 6.58
C ASP A 186 17.45 -19.44 7.25
N ALA A 187 18.37 -18.52 7.54
CA ALA A 187 18.02 -17.20 8.05
C ALA A 187 17.20 -16.38 7.03
N HIS A 188 17.61 -16.35 5.75
CA HIS A 188 16.84 -15.67 4.71
C HIS A 188 15.41 -16.23 4.59
N ILE A 189 15.23 -17.55 4.62
CA ILE A 189 13.92 -18.19 4.51
C ILE A 189 13.04 -17.90 5.74
N LEU A 190 13.61 -17.94 6.95
CA LEU A 190 12.90 -17.59 8.18
C LEU A 190 12.45 -16.12 8.13
N VAL A 191 13.35 -15.20 7.80
CA VAL A 191 13.05 -13.76 7.71
C VAL A 191 12.08 -13.48 6.56
N ALA A 192 12.16 -14.21 5.45
CA ALA A 192 11.17 -14.10 4.37
C ALA A 192 9.76 -14.45 4.86
N GLY A 193 9.61 -15.47 5.72
CA GLY A 193 8.34 -15.79 6.36
C GLY A 193 7.83 -14.64 7.24
N VAL A 194 8.70 -14.09 8.09
CA VAL A 194 8.38 -12.90 8.93
C VAL A 194 7.87 -11.75 8.06
N LEU A 195 8.57 -11.43 6.97
CA LEU A 195 8.17 -10.36 6.06
C LEU A 195 6.84 -10.68 5.33
N ALA A 196 6.61 -11.92 4.92
CA ALA A 196 5.34 -12.32 4.30
C ALA A 196 4.15 -12.11 5.26
N ALA A 197 4.33 -12.42 6.55
CA ALA A 197 3.31 -12.16 7.57
C ALA A 197 3.14 -10.65 7.85
N CYS A 198 4.22 -9.87 7.86
CA CYS A 198 4.14 -8.41 7.96
C CYS A 198 3.37 -7.78 6.79
N ALA A 199 3.50 -8.34 5.57
CA ALA A 199 2.68 -7.91 4.43
C ALA A 199 1.18 -8.12 4.72
N GLY A 200 0.80 -9.32 5.19
CA GLY A 200 -0.58 -9.63 5.59
C GLY A 200 -1.14 -8.80 6.74
N LEU A 201 -0.30 -8.50 7.74
CA LEU A 201 -0.61 -7.63 8.87
C LEU A 201 -0.60 -6.13 8.50
N SER A 202 -0.18 -5.76 7.28
CA SER A 202 -0.36 -4.42 6.73
C SER A 202 -1.67 -4.36 5.93
N LYS A 203 -1.88 -5.35 5.06
CA LYS A 203 -3.09 -5.57 4.29
C LYS A 203 -3.32 -7.06 4.04
N GLN A 204 -4.48 -7.57 4.42
CA GLN A 204 -4.80 -9.01 4.49
C GLN A 204 -4.60 -9.73 3.14
N MET A 205 -5.00 -9.10 2.03
CA MET A 205 -4.90 -9.70 0.69
C MET A 205 -3.46 -9.95 0.24
N ALA A 206 -2.47 -9.22 0.79
CA ALA A 206 -1.06 -9.40 0.46
C ALA A 206 -0.50 -10.76 0.93
N LEU A 207 -1.22 -11.50 1.79
CA LEU A 207 -0.87 -12.88 2.15
C LEU A 207 -0.83 -13.81 0.93
N ILE A 208 -1.56 -13.48 -0.14
CA ILE A 208 -1.57 -14.29 -1.37
C ILE A 208 -0.16 -14.48 -1.95
N HIS A 209 0.73 -13.50 -1.76
CA HIS A 209 2.12 -13.53 -2.23
C HIS A 209 2.98 -14.58 -1.52
N ALA A 210 2.56 -15.11 -0.38
CA ALA A 210 3.27 -16.19 0.31
C ALA A 210 3.15 -17.53 -0.43
N LEU A 211 2.06 -17.76 -1.17
CA LEU A 211 1.81 -19.05 -1.84
C LEU A 211 2.78 -19.34 -2.99
N PRO A 212 3.05 -18.41 -3.94
CA PRO A 212 4.08 -18.63 -4.97
C PRO A 212 5.48 -18.85 -4.37
N LEU A 213 5.80 -18.18 -3.25
CA LEU A 213 7.09 -18.35 -2.58
C LEU A 213 7.21 -19.73 -1.93
N ALA A 214 6.17 -20.20 -1.24
CA ALA A 214 6.13 -21.55 -0.69
C ALA A 214 6.22 -22.61 -1.81
N ALA A 215 5.53 -22.40 -2.93
CA ALA A 215 5.62 -23.27 -4.09
C ALA A 215 7.06 -23.32 -4.67
N TRP A 216 7.75 -22.18 -4.72
CA TRP A 216 9.15 -22.14 -5.16
C TRP A 216 10.09 -22.86 -4.19
N ILE A 217 9.89 -22.71 -2.87
CA ILE A 217 10.66 -23.45 -1.86
C ILE A 217 10.46 -24.97 -2.01
N VAL A 218 9.23 -25.42 -2.27
CA VAL A 218 8.91 -26.84 -2.51
C VAL A 218 9.52 -27.34 -3.83
N LEU A 219 9.52 -26.51 -4.87
CA LEU A 219 10.20 -26.82 -6.13
C LEU A 219 11.70 -27.01 -5.90
N GLY A 220 12.31 -26.10 -5.12
CA GLY A 220 13.73 -26.07 -4.81
C GLY A 220 14.56 -25.46 -5.94
N ASN A 221 15.88 -25.62 -5.82
CA ASN A 221 16.85 -25.22 -6.85
C ASN A 221 17.62 -26.43 -7.37
N ASN A 222 18.55 -26.21 -8.31
CA ASN A 222 19.37 -27.28 -8.90
C ASN A 222 20.64 -27.59 -8.10
N ASP A 223 20.75 -27.08 -6.88
CA ASP A 223 21.86 -27.41 -5.98
C ASP A 223 21.76 -28.91 -5.58
N PRO A 224 22.85 -29.69 -5.64
CA PRO A 224 22.87 -31.06 -5.12
C PRO A 224 22.36 -31.19 -3.68
N GLY A 225 22.49 -30.13 -2.87
CA GLY A 225 21.95 -30.07 -1.50
C GLY A 225 20.43 -29.87 -1.39
N SER A 226 19.71 -29.63 -2.50
CA SER A 226 18.26 -29.42 -2.53
C SER A 226 17.47 -30.74 -2.50
N THR A 227 17.68 -31.54 -1.45
CA THR A 227 16.95 -32.78 -1.17
C THR A 227 15.48 -32.53 -0.78
N ARG A 228 14.66 -33.60 -0.69
CA ARG A 228 13.28 -33.48 -0.19
C ARG A 228 13.24 -32.97 1.26
N GLU A 229 14.17 -33.44 2.09
CA GLU A 229 14.27 -33.03 3.49
C GLU A 229 14.69 -31.57 3.65
N SER A 230 15.68 -31.09 2.87
CA SER A 230 16.12 -29.69 2.97
C SER A 230 15.01 -28.73 2.53
N ARG A 231 14.24 -29.09 1.50
CA ARG A 231 13.05 -28.33 1.07
C ARG A 231 11.94 -28.34 2.11
N ALA A 232 11.67 -29.48 2.75
CA ALA A 232 10.71 -29.56 3.86
C ALA A 232 11.15 -28.69 5.05
N ARG A 233 12.43 -28.73 5.43
CA ARG A 233 12.97 -27.86 6.48
C ARG A 233 12.87 -26.38 6.12
N ALA A 234 13.15 -26.00 4.87
CA ALA A 234 12.98 -24.62 4.41
C ALA A 234 11.52 -24.19 4.46
N LEU A 235 10.58 -25.03 4.04
CA LEU A 235 9.14 -24.74 4.12
C LEU A 235 8.68 -24.56 5.57
N ILE A 236 9.12 -25.44 6.49
CA ILE A 236 8.84 -25.32 7.93
C ILE A 236 9.40 -24.00 8.47
N ARG A 237 10.63 -23.63 8.11
CA ARG A 237 11.22 -22.34 8.53
C ARG A 237 10.46 -21.14 8.00
N PHE A 238 10.03 -21.18 6.74
CA PHE A 238 9.19 -20.14 6.18
C PHE A 238 7.87 -20.03 6.95
N ALA A 239 7.22 -21.16 7.24
CA ALA A 239 5.98 -21.22 8.01
C ALA A 239 6.15 -20.72 9.46
N LEU A 240 7.23 -21.14 10.15
CA LEU A 240 7.57 -20.64 11.48
C LEU A 240 7.85 -19.13 11.46
N GLY A 241 8.59 -18.65 10.46
CA GLY A 241 8.82 -17.23 10.23
C GLY A 241 7.52 -16.46 10.09
N SER A 242 6.60 -16.97 9.26
CA SER A 242 5.27 -16.37 9.07
C SER A 242 4.42 -16.40 10.34
N ALA A 243 4.55 -17.42 11.19
CA ALA A 243 3.81 -17.49 12.44
C ALA A 243 4.24 -16.41 13.45
N ILE A 244 5.54 -16.05 13.50
CA ILE A 244 6.10 -15.14 14.52
C ILE A 244 5.33 -13.80 14.61
N PRO A 245 5.15 -13.01 13.53
CA PRO A 245 4.43 -11.74 13.63
C PRO A 245 2.98 -11.90 14.05
N PHE A 246 2.27 -12.91 13.53
CA PHE A 246 0.87 -13.14 13.92
C PHE A 246 0.74 -13.52 15.40
N VAL A 247 1.60 -14.41 15.88
CA VAL A 247 1.64 -14.80 17.30
C VAL A 247 1.95 -13.58 18.18
N LEU A 248 2.92 -12.75 17.78
CA LEU A 248 3.26 -11.53 18.51
C LEU A 248 2.08 -10.56 18.58
N VAL A 249 1.41 -10.28 17.45
CA VAL A 249 0.23 -9.41 17.43
C VAL A 249 -0.88 -9.99 18.29
N VAL A 250 -1.21 -11.26 18.13
CA VAL A 250 -2.24 -11.94 18.94
C VAL A 250 -1.88 -11.88 20.43
N ALA A 251 -0.62 -12.11 20.80
CA ALA A 251 -0.16 -12.03 22.18
C ALA A 251 -0.28 -10.62 22.76
N ILE A 252 0.02 -9.56 21.98
CA ILE A 252 -0.18 -8.17 22.39
C ILE A 252 -1.65 -7.91 22.73
N TYR A 253 -2.57 -8.29 21.84
CA TYR A 253 -4.00 -8.07 22.08
C TYR A 253 -4.58 -8.98 23.18
N ALA A 254 -4.05 -10.19 23.34
CA ALA A 254 -4.43 -11.07 24.44
C ALA A 254 -3.99 -10.50 25.79
N ALA A 255 -2.73 -10.05 25.89
CA ALA A 255 -2.18 -9.45 27.10
C ALA A 255 -2.87 -8.12 27.46
N SER A 256 -3.36 -7.37 26.48
CA SER A 256 -4.12 -6.14 26.70
C SER A 256 -5.61 -6.36 26.94
N GLY A 257 -6.12 -7.60 26.89
CA GLY A 257 -7.55 -7.89 27.06
C GLY A 257 -8.44 -7.49 25.87
N HIS A 258 -7.86 -7.20 24.70
CA HIS A 258 -8.56 -6.69 23.51
C HIS A 258 -8.56 -7.67 22.32
N LEU A 259 -8.46 -8.96 22.60
CA LEU A 259 -8.39 -9.99 21.56
C LEU A 259 -9.67 -10.06 20.71
N LYS A 260 -10.83 -9.76 21.31
CA LYS A 260 -12.11 -9.75 20.61
C LYS A 260 -12.14 -8.66 19.53
N GLU A 261 -11.67 -7.48 19.85
CA GLU A 261 -11.59 -6.31 18.98
C GLU A 261 -10.66 -6.60 17.80
N PHE A 262 -9.48 -7.18 18.07
CA PHE A 262 -8.54 -7.59 17.02
C PHE A 262 -9.21 -8.52 16.00
N PHE A 263 -9.75 -9.66 16.44
CA PHE A 263 -10.37 -10.61 15.52
C PHE A 263 -11.61 -10.05 14.83
N TYR A 264 -12.41 -9.26 15.56
CA TYR A 264 -13.60 -8.64 14.99
C TYR A 264 -13.23 -7.71 13.83
N TYR A 265 -12.32 -6.76 14.05
CA TYR A 265 -12.04 -5.74 13.04
C TYR A 265 -11.07 -6.20 11.95
N PHE A 266 -10.02 -6.95 12.30
CA PHE A 266 -9.02 -7.40 11.34
C PHE A 266 -9.53 -8.50 10.39
N GLN A 267 -10.45 -9.36 10.86
CA GLN A 267 -10.91 -10.51 10.08
C GLN A 267 -12.43 -10.50 9.87
N ARG A 268 -13.20 -10.45 10.95
CA ARG A 268 -14.65 -10.72 10.89
C ARG A 268 -15.41 -9.64 10.14
N TYR A 269 -15.16 -8.37 10.44
CA TYR A 269 -15.83 -7.22 9.84
C TYR A 269 -15.65 -7.19 8.33
N GLY A 270 -14.41 -7.41 7.87
CA GLY A 270 -14.08 -7.50 6.45
C GLY A 270 -14.94 -8.56 5.74
N ARG A 271 -14.99 -9.77 6.31
CA ARG A 271 -15.70 -10.92 5.74
C ARG A 271 -17.23 -10.80 5.81
N GLU A 272 -17.77 -10.40 6.97
CA GLU A 272 -19.20 -10.51 7.26
C GLU A 272 -19.98 -9.23 7.01
N ILE A 273 -19.36 -8.06 7.13
CA ILE A 273 -20.05 -6.77 7.02
C ILE A 273 -19.63 -6.04 5.75
N PHE A 274 -18.32 -5.83 5.58
CA PHE A 274 -17.78 -5.04 4.48
C PHE A 274 -18.01 -5.71 3.12
N MET A 275 -17.99 -7.05 3.08
CA MET A 275 -18.27 -7.84 1.87
C MET A 275 -19.73 -8.25 1.70
N ALA A 276 -20.61 -8.05 2.69
CA ALA A 276 -22.01 -8.44 2.60
C ALA A 276 -22.76 -7.88 1.36
N PRO A 277 -22.50 -6.64 0.90
CA PRO A 277 -23.16 -6.12 -0.30
C PRO A 277 -22.65 -6.70 -1.62
N VAL A 278 -21.52 -7.42 -1.63
CA VAL A 278 -20.91 -7.96 -2.84
C VAL A 278 -21.64 -9.25 -3.24
N ASN A 279 -22.48 -9.15 -4.26
CA ASN A 279 -23.14 -10.30 -4.89
C ASN A 279 -22.58 -10.55 -6.30
N LEU A 280 -22.93 -11.69 -6.90
CA LEU A 280 -22.41 -12.10 -8.22
C LEU A 280 -22.67 -11.05 -9.31
N THR A 281 -23.84 -10.39 -9.30
CA THR A 281 -24.19 -9.34 -10.25
C THR A 281 -23.28 -8.12 -10.09
N SER A 282 -23.19 -7.58 -8.88
CA SER A 282 -22.32 -6.43 -8.58
C SER A 282 -20.85 -6.72 -8.88
N TYR A 283 -20.39 -7.95 -8.60
CA TYR A 283 -19.04 -8.38 -8.94
C TYR A 283 -18.82 -8.41 -10.45
N ARG A 284 -19.77 -8.99 -11.21
CA ARG A 284 -19.71 -9.06 -12.68
C ARG A 284 -19.71 -7.67 -13.30
N ASP A 285 -20.57 -6.77 -12.82
CA ASP A 285 -20.68 -5.41 -13.33
C ASP A 285 -19.40 -4.63 -13.05
N LYS A 286 -18.85 -4.75 -11.84
CA LYS A 286 -17.58 -4.11 -11.47
C LYS A 286 -16.40 -4.70 -12.25
N LEU A 287 -16.35 -6.01 -12.42
CA LEU A 287 -15.33 -6.65 -13.24
C LEU A 287 -15.41 -6.16 -14.69
N LYS A 288 -16.61 -6.08 -15.26
CA LYS A 288 -16.81 -5.52 -16.61
C LYS A 288 -16.32 -4.08 -16.69
N GLU A 289 -16.67 -3.23 -15.72
CA GLU A 289 -16.18 -1.85 -15.64
C GLU A 289 -14.64 -1.79 -15.62
N GLN A 290 -13.98 -2.68 -14.87
CA GLN A 290 -12.52 -2.75 -14.86
C GLN A 290 -11.93 -3.24 -16.17
N LEU A 291 -12.53 -4.26 -16.79
CA LEU A 291 -12.10 -4.77 -18.08
C LEU A 291 -12.21 -3.68 -19.15
N ASP A 292 -13.33 -2.95 -19.19
CA ASP A 292 -13.56 -1.87 -20.14
C ASP A 292 -12.58 -0.70 -19.91
N LYS A 293 -12.35 -0.33 -18.64
CA LYS A 293 -11.47 0.78 -18.27
C LYS A 293 -9.98 0.49 -18.49
N TYR A 294 -9.55 -0.73 -18.19
CA TYR A 294 -8.13 -1.11 -18.18
C TYR A 294 -7.77 -2.15 -19.24
N LEU A 295 -8.61 -2.36 -20.25
CA LEU A 295 -8.43 -3.40 -21.27
C LEU A 295 -7.01 -3.43 -21.83
N PHE A 296 -6.52 -2.27 -22.25
CA PHE A 296 -5.18 -2.17 -22.84
C PHE A 296 -4.08 -2.56 -21.84
N GLY A 297 -4.16 -2.07 -20.60
CA GLY A 297 -3.21 -2.42 -19.54
C GLY A 297 -3.23 -3.92 -19.21
N ILE A 298 -4.43 -4.51 -19.15
CA ILE A 298 -4.64 -5.94 -18.90
C ILE A 298 -4.05 -6.78 -20.04
N VAL A 299 -4.30 -6.39 -21.30
CA VAL A 299 -3.74 -7.08 -22.47
C VAL A 299 -2.21 -6.99 -22.45
N VAL A 300 -1.64 -5.80 -22.23
CA VAL A 300 -0.19 -5.62 -22.20
C VAL A 300 0.47 -6.41 -21.07
N VAL A 301 -0.01 -6.26 -19.84
CA VAL A 301 0.55 -6.97 -18.67
C VAL A 301 0.36 -8.49 -18.80
N GLY A 302 -0.82 -8.91 -19.26
CA GLY A 302 -1.13 -10.31 -19.54
C GLY A 302 -0.23 -10.91 -20.61
N SER A 303 -0.03 -10.23 -21.74
CA SER A 303 0.88 -10.65 -22.81
C SER A 303 2.33 -10.74 -22.34
N LEU A 304 2.80 -9.82 -21.50
CA LEU A 304 4.15 -9.89 -20.92
C LEU A 304 4.28 -11.10 -19.97
N GLY A 305 3.25 -11.37 -19.15
CA GLY A 305 3.18 -12.57 -18.32
C GLY A 305 3.25 -13.86 -19.14
N TRP A 306 2.42 -13.96 -20.18
CA TRP A 306 2.40 -15.12 -21.08
C TRP A 306 3.69 -15.27 -21.88
N LEU A 307 4.34 -14.17 -22.29
CA LEU A 307 5.65 -14.20 -22.93
C LEU A 307 6.72 -14.77 -21.99
N LEU A 308 6.71 -14.37 -20.71
CA LEU A 308 7.61 -14.94 -19.70
C LEU A 308 7.33 -16.43 -19.50
N ALA A 309 6.06 -16.82 -19.36
CA ALA A 309 5.66 -18.22 -19.22
C ALA A 309 6.06 -19.07 -20.44
N ALA A 310 5.87 -18.57 -21.66
CA ALA A 310 6.27 -19.24 -22.89
C ALA A 310 7.80 -19.47 -22.94
N ARG A 311 8.60 -18.51 -22.46
CA ARG A 311 10.06 -18.69 -22.35
C ARG A 311 10.46 -19.72 -21.31
N VAL A 312 9.77 -19.75 -20.18
CA VAL A 312 9.96 -20.80 -19.17
C VAL A 312 9.67 -22.15 -19.79
N LEU A 313 8.49 -22.31 -20.42
CA LEU A 313 8.08 -23.56 -21.04
C LEU A 313 9.08 -24.01 -22.11
N ARG A 314 9.50 -23.11 -23.02
CA ARG A 314 10.50 -23.40 -24.03
C ARG A 314 11.83 -23.86 -23.43
N ARG A 315 12.33 -23.18 -22.39
CA ARG A 315 13.58 -23.60 -21.74
C ARG A 315 13.46 -24.91 -20.99
N VAL A 316 12.27 -25.25 -20.50
CA VAL A 316 11.98 -26.55 -19.86
C VAL A 316 11.91 -27.65 -20.92
N THR A 317 11.32 -27.39 -22.08
CA THR A 317 11.26 -28.36 -23.19
C THR A 317 12.61 -28.59 -23.84
N ASP A 318 13.42 -27.53 -23.97
CA ASP A 318 14.76 -27.57 -24.54
C ASP A 318 15.81 -28.09 -23.53
N HIS A 319 15.41 -28.38 -22.28
CA HIS A 319 16.33 -28.85 -21.24
C HIS A 319 16.65 -30.34 -21.40
N GLU A 320 17.94 -30.66 -21.47
CA GLU A 320 18.42 -32.04 -21.43
C GLU A 320 18.25 -32.61 -20.01
N GLY A 321 17.31 -33.54 -19.83
CA GLY A 321 17.06 -34.22 -18.55
C GLY A 321 15.58 -34.25 -18.12
N PRO A 322 15.28 -34.66 -16.87
CA PRO A 322 13.91 -34.70 -16.36
C PRO A 322 13.31 -33.29 -16.31
N ARG A 323 12.07 -33.11 -16.81
CA ARG A 323 11.38 -31.81 -16.88
C ARG A 323 11.39 -31.00 -15.57
N TRP A 324 11.34 -31.67 -14.42
CA TRP A 324 11.40 -31.04 -13.09
C TRP A 324 12.72 -30.28 -12.82
N THR A 325 13.84 -30.75 -13.37
CA THR A 325 15.15 -30.07 -13.25
C THR A 325 15.21 -28.81 -14.12
N GLY A 326 14.59 -28.86 -15.31
CA GLY A 326 14.37 -27.68 -16.15
C GLY A 326 13.46 -26.65 -15.47
N LEU A 327 12.38 -27.09 -14.81
CA LEU A 327 11.49 -26.21 -14.04
C LEU A 327 12.21 -25.53 -12.88
N ARG A 328 13.02 -26.28 -12.12
CA ARG A 328 13.88 -25.72 -11.06
C ARG A 328 14.87 -24.69 -11.60
N ALA A 329 15.48 -24.95 -12.76
CA ALA A 329 16.39 -24.02 -13.43
C ALA A 329 15.70 -22.69 -13.77
N GLN A 330 14.40 -22.73 -14.08
CA GLN A 330 13.58 -21.56 -14.40
C GLN A 330 12.74 -21.06 -13.20
N GLY A 331 13.01 -21.53 -11.98
CA GLY A 331 12.17 -21.25 -10.81
C GLY A 331 11.93 -19.76 -10.56
N GLY A 332 12.94 -18.90 -10.80
CA GLY A 332 12.81 -17.45 -10.66
C GLY A 332 11.82 -16.80 -11.64
N ALA A 333 11.83 -17.25 -12.90
CA ALA A 333 10.90 -16.77 -13.92
C ALA A 333 9.48 -17.34 -13.70
N LEU A 334 9.40 -18.61 -13.31
CA LEU A 334 8.13 -19.28 -12.98
C LEU A 334 7.45 -18.61 -11.78
N VAL A 335 8.18 -18.34 -10.70
CA VAL A 335 7.60 -17.67 -9.54
C VAL A 335 7.15 -16.25 -9.87
N ALA A 336 7.86 -15.52 -10.75
CA ALA A 336 7.44 -14.19 -11.18
C ALA A 336 6.09 -14.22 -11.91
N PHE A 337 5.88 -15.22 -12.77
CA PHE A 337 4.59 -15.45 -13.42
C PHE A 337 3.49 -15.84 -12.42
N LEU A 338 3.78 -16.74 -11.47
CA LEU A 338 2.83 -17.12 -10.43
C LEU A 338 2.50 -15.97 -9.47
N GLN A 339 3.47 -15.11 -9.16
CA GLN A 339 3.24 -13.88 -8.39
C GLN A 339 2.32 -12.92 -9.13
N LEU A 340 2.42 -12.84 -10.47
CA LEU A 340 1.52 -12.00 -11.26
C LEU A 340 0.07 -12.51 -11.15
N ILE A 341 -0.13 -13.81 -11.32
CA ILE A 341 -1.46 -14.43 -11.11
C ILE A 341 -1.95 -14.17 -9.68
N GLY A 342 -1.10 -14.40 -8.68
CA GLY A 342 -1.41 -14.15 -7.27
C GLY A 342 -1.83 -12.70 -7.01
N SER A 343 -1.13 -11.72 -7.58
CA SER A 343 -1.45 -10.30 -7.45
C SER A 343 -2.77 -9.92 -8.12
N VAL A 344 -3.12 -10.54 -9.26
CA VAL A 344 -4.41 -10.29 -9.90
C VAL A 344 -5.54 -10.88 -9.05
N ILE A 345 -5.33 -12.06 -8.46
CA ILE A 345 -6.27 -12.68 -7.53
C ILE A 345 -6.45 -11.81 -6.28
N GLY A 346 -5.37 -11.35 -5.66
CA GLY A 346 -5.40 -10.49 -4.47
C GLY A 346 -6.18 -9.19 -4.72
N ALA A 347 -5.88 -8.49 -5.81
CA ALA A 347 -6.49 -7.21 -6.16
C ALA A 347 -7.97 -7.35 -6.51
N SER A 348 -8.36 -8.52 -7.02
CA SER A 348 -9.74 -8.82 -7.43
C SER A 348 -10.57 -9.48 -6.33
N PHE A 349 -9.93 -10.04 -5.29
CA PHE A 349 -10.56 -10.93 -4.31
C PHE A 349 -11.79 -10.32 -3.64
N THR A 350 -11.80 -9.00 -3.39
CA THR A 350 -12.90 -8.33 -2.71
C THR A 350 -14.01 -7.85 -3.66
N GLY A 351 -13.86 -7.99 -4.98
CA GLY A 351 -14.84 -7.51 -5.97
C GLY A 351 -15.07 -5.99 -6.02
N ARG A 352 -14.25 -5.20 -5.32
CA ARG A 352 -14.42 -3.73 -5.20
C ARG A 352 -13.51 -2.92 -6.13
N PHE A 353 -12.42 -3.52 -6.59
CA PHE A 353 -11.48 -2.96 -7.57
C PHE A 353 -11.10 -1.48 -7.34
N PHE A 354 -10.73 -1.12 -6.11
CA PHE A 354 -10.14 0.20 -5.88
C PHE A 354 -8.77 0.27 -6.60
N PRO A 355 -8.41 1.38 -7.26
CA PRO A 355 -7.17 1.42 -8.03
C PRO A 355 -5.91 1.17 -7.19
N HIS A 356 -5.86 1.58 -5.92
CA HIS A 356 -4.75 1.22 -5.03
C HIS A 356 -4.59 -0.29 -4.78
N TYR A 357 -5.61 -1.12 -5.02
CA TYR A 357 -5.43 -2.57 -5.01
C TYR A 357 -4.54 -3.06 -6.15
N LEU A 358 -4.38 -2.28 -7.22
CA LEU A 358 -3.47 -2.60 -8.31
C LEU A 358 -2.00 -2.31 -7.96
N VAL A 359 -1.70 -1.73 -6.79
CA VAL A 359 -0.32 -1.55 -6.31
C VAL A 359 0.44 -2.89 -6.26
N GLU A 360 -0.22 -3.96 -5.82
CA GLU A 360 0.36 -5.31 -5.83
C GLU A 360 0.59 -5.82 -7.26
N VAL A 361 -0.39 -5.63 -8.15
CA VAL A 361 -0.28 -6.02 -9.57
C VAL A 361 0.86 -5.29 -10.25
N PHE A 362 0.94 -3.96 -10.10
CA PHE A 362 1.94 -3.13 -10.75
C PHE A 362 3.37 -3.37 -10.23
N SER A 363 3.53 -3.63 -8.94
CA SER A 363 4.82 -4.04 -8.37
C SER A 363 5.36 -5.30 -9.05
N VAL A 364 4.50 -6.32 -9.19
CA VAL A 364 4.90 -7.61 -9.78
C VAL A 364 5.01 -7.51 -11.30
N ALA A 365 4.07 -6.83 -11.96
CA ALA A 365 4.06 -6.63 -13.40
C ALA A 365 5.33 -5.92 -13.87
N ALA A 366 5.89 -5.00 -13.09
CA ALA A 366 7.17 -4.37 -13.40
C ALA A 366 8.33 -5.39 -13.45
N VAL A 367 8.41 -6.30 -12.47
CA VAL A 367 9.41 -7.38 -12.44
C VAL A 367 9.23 -8.33 -13.62
N VAL A 368 7.98 -8.72 -13.92
CA VAL A 368 7.64 -9.56 -15.07
C VAL A 368 8.01 -8.89 -16.38
N ALA A 369 7.70 -7.59 -16.55
CA ALA A 369 8.06 -6.81 -17.73
C ALA A 369 9.58 -6.80 -17.94
N GLY A 370 10.36 -6.61 -16.86
CA GLY A 370 11.82 -6.72 -16.89
C GLY A 370 12.29 -8.08 -17.42
N GLY A 371 11.80 -9.18 -16.85
CA GLY A 371 12.15 -10.54 -17.31
C GLY A 371 11.67 -10.85 -18.73
N ALA A 372 10.51 -10.35 -19.12
CA ALA A 372 9.88 -10.56 -20.42
C ALA A 372 10.53 -9.71 -21.54
N LEU A 373 11.11 -8.56 -21.27
CA LEU A 373 11.65 -7.68 -22.32
C LEU A 373 13.18 -7.64 -22.38
N ALA A 374 13.89 -7.98 -21.30
CA ALA A 374 15.35 -7.89 -21.26
C ALA A 374 16.06 -8.64 -22.39
N ALA A 375 15.57 -9.83 -22.76
CA ALA A 375 16.18 -10.64 -23.81
C ALA A 375 16.13 -9.99 -25.20
N SER A 376 15.17 -9.09 -25.45
CA SER A 376 15.04 -8.37 -26.72
C SER A 376 16.02 -7.20 -26.83
N VAL A 377 16.46 -6.67 -25.69
CA VAL A 377 17.24 -5.41 -25.59
C VAL A 377 18.70 -5.70 -25.28
N ALA A 378 18.97 -6.76 -24.52
CA ALA A 378 20.29 -7.27 -24.22
C ALA A 378 20.34 -8.80 -24.44
N PRO A 379 20.30 -9.28 -25.70
CA PRO A 379 20.35 -10.71 -26.00
C PRO A 379 21.61 -11.38 -25.44
N SER A 380 21.50 -12.64 -25.02
CA SER A 380 22.63 -13.40 -24.45
C SER A 380 23.78 -13.58 -25.45
N ARG A 381 23.50 -13.60 -26.76
CA ARG A 381 24.53 -13.69 -27.81
C ARG A 381 25.14 -12.33 -28.21
N ALA A 382 24.59 -11.21 -27.73
CA ALA A 382 25.09 -9.89 -28.08
C ALA A 382 26.41 -9.57 -27.36
N THR A 383 27.28 -8.79 -28.04
CA THR A 383 28.50 -8.24 -27.43
C THR A 383 28.15 -7.29 -26.29
N LEU A 384 29.11 -7.05 -25.37
CA LEU A 384 28.90 -6.11 -24.26
C LEU A 384 28.49 -4.71 -24.76
N ARG A 385 29.08 -4.24 -25.88
CA ARG A 385 28.69 -2.98 -26.53
C ARG A 385 27.27 -3.04 -27.09
N GLY A 386 26.88 -4.14 -27.74
CA GLY A 386 25.52 -4.31 -28.26
C GLY A 386 24.47 -4.27 -27.15
N ARG A 387 24.71 -4.98 -26.04
CA ARG A 387 23.84 -4.93 -24.85
C ARG A 387 23.78 -3.54 -24.22
N PHE A 388 24.91 -2.85 -24.15
CA PHE A 388 24.97 -1.45 -23.68
C PHE A 388 24.12 -0.55 -24.55
N VAL A 389 24.30 -0.56 -25.87
CA VAL A 389 23.56 0.30 -26.81
C VAL A 389 22.06 0.00 -26.75
N GLY A 390 21.67 -1.27 -26.81
CA GLY A 390 20.25 -1.64 -26.73
C GLY A 390 19.60 -1.17 -25.41
N THR A 391 20.25 -1.45 -24.28
CA THR A 391 19.74 -1.04 -22.97
C THR A 391 19.70 0.47 -22.83
N LEU A 392 20.75 1.18 -23.29
CA LEU A 392 20.81 2.64 -23.25
C LEU A 392 19.70 3.27 -24.10
N THR A 393 19.49 2.79 -25.32
CA THR A 393 18.43 3.29 -26.21
C THR A 393 17.05 3.14 -25.56
N LEU A 394 16.77 1.97 -24.96
CA LEU A 394 15.52 1.77 -24.22
C LEU A 394 15.41 2.72 -23.03
N VAL A 395 16.47 2.85 -22.23
CA VAL A 395 16.48 3.71 -21.03
C VAL A 395 16.25 5.16 -21.43
N LEU A 396 16.91 5.66 -22.48
CA LEU A 396 16.71 7.03 -22.97
C LEU A 396 15.30 7.25 -23.50
N GLY A 397 14.77 6.32 -24.30
CA GLY A 397 13.40 6.41 -24.82
C GLY A 397 12.34 6.40 -23.71
N ALA A 398 12.45 5.46 -22.76
CA ALA A 398 11.57 5.38 -21.60
C ALA A 398 11.71 6.62 -20.69
N SER A 399 12.93 7.13 -20.50
CA SER A 399 13.17 8.35 -19.73
C SER A 399 12.51 9.57 -20.38
N ALA A 400 12.57 9.69 -21.71
CA ALA A 400 11.88 10.75 -22.44
C ALA A 400 10.36 10.68 -22.23
N LEU A 401 9.77 9.49 -22.28
CA LEU A 401 8.35 9.30 -21.98
C LEU A 401 8.02 9.68 -20.52
N LEU A 402 8.84 9.27 -19.55
CA LEU A 402 8.65 9.66 -18.15
C LEU A 402 8.73 11.18 -17.95
N VAL A 403 9.57 11.88 -18.70
CA VAL A 403 9.65 13.36 -18.66
C VAL A 403 8.37 13.99 -19.21
N ILE A 404 7.79 13.44 -20.28
CA ILE A 404 6.49 13.89 -20.81
C ILE A 404 5.40 13.68 -19.76
N CYS A 405 5.36 12.50 -19.13
CA CYS A 405 4.42 12.21 -18.04
C CYS A 405 4.62 13.15 -16.84
N ALA A 406 5.87 13.45 -16.47
CA ALA A 406 6.19 14.39 -15.39
C ALA A 406 5.66 15.80 -15.68
N SER A 407 5.78 16.25 -16.92
CA SER A 407 5.24 17.53 -17.37
C SER A 407 3.71 17.55 -17.27
N ASN A 408 3.05 16.47 -17.70
CA ASN A 408 1.59 16.34 -17.57
C ASN A 408 1.13 16.35 -16.11
N LEU A 409 1.80 15.61 -15.22
CA LEU A 409 1.51 15.63 -13.78
C LEU A 409 1.70 17.03 -13.20
N SER A 410 2.79 17.72 -13.55
CA SER A 410 3.06 19.09 -13.08
C SER A 410 1.93 20.04 -13.50
N ARG A 411 1.45 19.94 -14.75
CA ARG A 411 0.31 20.73 -15.23
C ARG A 411 -0.98 20.36 -14.49
N ASN A 412 -1.23 19.08 -14.28
CA ASN A 412 -2.42 18.59 -13.57
C ASN A 412 -2.45 19.10 -12.13
N VAL A 413 -1.35 18.97 -11.39
CA VAL A 413 -1.18 19.51 -10.04
C VAL A 413 -1.43 21.01 -10.03
N ARG A 414 -0.86 21.77 -10.98
CA ARG A 414 -1.07 23.22 -11.06
C ARG A 414 -2.55 23.59 -11.23
N LEU A 415 -3.23 22.94 -12.17
CA LEU A 415 -4.67 23.17 -12.41
C LEU A 415 -5.54 22.76 -11.21
N ARG A 416 -5.21 21.64 -10.56
CA ARG A 416 -5.96 21.16 -9.40
C ARG A 416 -5.73 21.98 -8.15
N ARG A 417 -4.59 22.65 -7.98
CA ARG A 417 -4.39 23.63 -6.89
C ARG A 417 -5.42 24.75 -6.90
N GLU A 418 -6.05 25.04 -8.04
CA GLU A 418 -7.08 26.07 -8.14
C GLU A 418 -8.49 25.52 -7.89
N THR A 419 -8.71 24.21 -8.08
CA THR A 419 -10.06 23.63 -8.21
C THR A 419 -10.35 22.47 -7.25
N ASP A 420 -9.33 21.87 -6.64
CA ASP A 420 -9.42 20.64 -5.86
C ASP A 420 -8.75 20.81 -4.49
N ARG A 421 -9.55 20.65 -3.44
CA ARG A 421 -9.14 20.83 -2.04
C ARG A 421 -7.94 19.95 -1.64
N TRP A 422 -7.76 18.78 -2.28
CA TRP A 422 -6.65 17.87 -1.97
C TRP A 422 -5.27 18.37 -2.45
N TYR A 423 -5.27 19.34 -3.36
CA TYR A 423 -4.06 19.96 -3.89
C TYR A 423 -3.78 21.33 -3.24
N GLN A 424 -4.77 21.89 -2.55
CA GLN A 424 -4.70 23.17 -1.86
C GLN A 424 -4.04 23.05 -0.49
N ASN A 425 -3.69 24.18 0.10
CA ASN A 425 -3.18 24.22 1.46
C ASN A 425 -4.26 23.69 2.41
N PRO A 426 -4.02 22.62 3.20
CA PRO A 426 -5.06 22.05 4.05
C PRO A 426 -5.57 23.04 5.10
N ARG A 427 -4.78 24.07 5.44
CA ARG A 427 -5.18 25.15 6.35
C ARG A 427 -6.13 26.17 5.73
N THR A 428 -6.24 26.23 4.40
CA THR A 428 -7.19 27.12 3.73
C THR A 428 -8.56 26.48 3.53
N ASP A 429 -8.70 25.19 3.84
CA ASP A 429 -9.98 24.50 3.85
C ASP A 429 -10.97 25.23 4.79
N PRO A 430 -12.19 25.57 4.32
CA PRO A 430 -13.13 26.36 5.12
C PRO A 430 -13.51 25.72 6.46
N ILE A 431 -13.60 24.38 6.54
CA ILE A 431 -13.90 23.69 7.79
C ILE A 431 -12.71 23.78 8.74
N VAL A 432 -11.49 23.58 8.24
CA VAL A 432 -10.26 23.69 9.05
C VAL A 432 -10.12 25.10 9.63
N ARG A 433 -10.35 26.13 8.81
CA ARG A 433 -10.36 27.52 9.26
C ARG A 433 -11.40 27.76 10.34
N TYR A 434 -12.64 27.31 10.12
CA TYR A 434 -13.70 27.48 11.09
C TYR A 434 -13.36 26.82 12.44
N VAL A 435 -12.79 25.61 12.42
CA VAL A 435 -12.33 24.96 13.66
C VAL A 435 -11.26 25.79 14.36
N LEU A 436 -10.25 26.26 13.63
CA LEU A 436 -9.17 27.07 14.21
C LEU A 436 -9.68 28.39 14.80
N GLU A 437 -10.67 29.02 14.18
CA GLU A 437 -11.27 30.28 14.63
C GLU A 437 -12.20 30.10 15.84
N ARG A 438 -12.77 28.91 16.03
CA ARG A 438 -13.85 28.66 16.99
C ARG A 438 -13.51 27.72 18.14
N THR A 439 -12.27 27.23 18.20
CA THR A 439 -11.82 26.32 19.26
C THR A 439 -10.42 26.68 19.74
N ASP A 440 -10.14 26.42 21.01
CA ASP A 440 -8.81 26.53 21.58
C ASP A 440 -7.95 25.28 21.29
N PRO A 441 -6.61 25.38 21.29
CA PRO A 441 -5.71 24.25 21.00
C PRO A 441 -5.89 23.00 21.88
N GLY A 442 -6.39 23.17 23.11
CA GLY A 442 -6.66 22.07 24.04
C GLY A 442 -8.00 21.38 23.82
N GLU A 443 -8.89 21.99 23.02
CA GLU A 443 -10.23 21.47 22.78
C GLU A 443 -10.22 20.35 21.73
N ARG A 444 -11.26 19.53 21.80
CA ARG A 444 -11.44 18.39 20.91
C ARG A 444 -12.58 18.67 19.97
N ILE A 445 -12.54 18.03 18.81
CA ILE A 445 -13.65 18.05 17.86
C ILE A 445 -14.08 16.62 17.57
N PHE A 446 -15.27 16.48 17.02
CA PHE A 446 -15.72 15.25 16.40
C PHE A 446 -16.16 15.52 14.97
N VAL A 447 -15.68 14.71 14.04
CA VAL A 447 -16.02 14.77 12.63
C VAL A 447 -16.76 13.49 12.28
N TRP A 448 -18.03 13.62 11.95
CA TRP A 448 -18.81 12.55 11.34
C TRP A 448 -18.56 12.54 9.83
N GLY A 449 -18.33 11.38 9.21
CA GLY A 449 -18.05 11.28 7.78
C GLY A 449 -16.61 10.89 7.43
N PHE A 450 -16.20 11.22 6.19
CA PHE A 450 -14.87 10.99 5.63
C PHE A 450 -13.98 12.24 5.59
N ARG A 451 -14.08 13.12 6.60
CA ARG A 451 -13.27 14.35 6.70
C ARG A 451 -12.23 14.31 7.84
N ALA A 452 -11.65 13.14 8.07
CA ALA A 452 -10.71 12.91 9.17
C ALA A 452 -9.39 13.71 9.05
N GLU A 453 -9.03 14.17 7.85
CA GLU A 453 -7.92 15.10 7.61
C GLU A 453 -8.06 16.43 8.39
N THR A 454 -9.28 16.78 8.79
CA THR A 454 -9.58 17.98 9.58
C THR A 454 -8.82 17.97 10.91
N TYR A 455 -8.69 16.81 11.57
CA TYR A 455 -8.03 16.71 12.88
C TYR A 455 -6.56 17.15 12.84
N VAL A 456 -5.80 16.63 11.88
CA VAL A 456 -4.38 16.97 11.69
C VAL A 456 -4.25 18.43 11.25
N SER A 457 -5.07 18.85 10.27
CA SER A 457 -4.96 20.17 9.65
C SER A 457 -5.38 21.32 10.58
N SER A 458 -6.36 21.07 11.46
CA SER A 458 -6.82 22.02 12.48
C SER A 458 -6.08 21.88 13.81
N GLN A 459 -5.20 20.88 13.94
CA GLN A 459 -4.49 20.59 15.19
C GLN A 459 -5.45 20.32 16.36
N ARG A 460 -6.49 19.52 16.13
CA ARG A 460 -7.47 19.14 17.15
C ARG A 460 -7.52 17.63 17.32
N MET A 461 -7.57 17.19 18.57
CA MET A 461 -7.67 15.76 18.87
C MET A 461 -9.07 15.23 18.52
N PRO A 462 -9.17 14.01 17.96
CA PRO A 462 -10.46 13.35 17.81
C PRO A 462 -11.09 13.01 19.17
N ALA A 463 -12.37 13.38 19.32
CA ALA A 463 -13.16 13.09 20.53
C ALA A 463 -13.75 11.67 20.57
N SER A 464 -13.50 10.84 19.56
CA SER A 464 -13.95 9.44 19.55
C SER A 464 -12.92 8.53 18.89
N ARG A 465 -12.97 7.23 19.22
CA ARG A 465 -12.27 6.18 18.47
C ARG A 465 -12.79 6.03 17.03
N PHE A 466 -14.02 6.47 16.74
CA PHE A 466 -14.61 6.38 15.40
C PHE A 466 -14.19 7.58 14.54
N VAL A 467 -12.93 7.59 14.11
CA VAL A 467 -12.41 8.63 13.20
C VAL A 467 -12.98 8.54 11.77
N TYR A 468 -13.56 7.39 11.44
CA TYR A 468 -14.47 7.17 10.32
C TYR A 468 -15.76 6.56 10.86
N THR A 469 -16.90 7.13 10.48
CA THR A 469 -18.18 6.82 11.13
C THR A 469 -19.02 5.78 10.40
N VAL A 470 -18.45 5.09 9.42
CA VAL A 470 -19.09 3.96 8.72
C VAL A 470 -19.53 2.84 9.67
N TYR A 471 -18.78 2.61 10.75
CA TYR A 471 -19.08 1.54 11.72
C TYR A 471 -20.37 1.81 12.52
N PRO A 472 -20.52 2.96 13.20
CA PRO A 472 -21.78 3.31 13.87
C PRO A 472 -22.91 3.66 12.89
N ALA A 473 -22.60 4.07 11.67
CA ALA A 473 -23.59 4.36 10.64
C ALA A 473 -24.16 3.11 9.96
N GLY A 474 -23.45 1.97 10.02
CA GLY A 474 -23.78 0.77 9.25
C GLY A 474 -23.57 0.92 7.73
N VAL A 475 -22.85 1.97 7.32
CA VAL A 475 -22.65 2.30 5.91
C VAL A 475 -21.49 1.50 5.37
N VAL A 476 -21.73 0.80 4.27
CA VAL A 476 -20.68 0.14 3.50
C VAL A 476 -20.44 0.97 2.24
N PRO A 477 -19.31 1.71 2.13
CA PRO A 477 -19.15 2.73 1.10
C PRO A 477 -19.21 2.14 -0.31
N TRP A 478 -19.71 2.95 -1.25
CA TRP A 478 -19.83 2.67 -2.69
C TRP A 478 -20.88 1.61 -3.08
N PHE A 479 -21.71 1.20 -2.13
CA PHE A 479 -22.90 0.40 -2.37
C PHE A 479 -24.12 1.21 -1.96
N GLN A 480 -25.13 1.22 -2.82
CA GLN A 480 -26.45 1.72 -2.43
C GLN A 480 -27.09 0.70 -1.49
N ALA A 481 -27.72 1.19 -0.43
CA ALA A 481 -28.38 0.37 0.57
C ALA A 481 -29.56 1.13 1.14
N THR A 482 -30.61 0.40 1.51
CA THR A 482 -31.72 0.97 2.28
C THR A 482 -31.29 1.23 3.73
N ARG A 483 -32.07 2.04 4.45
CA ARG A 483 -31.79 2.29 5.88
C ARG A 483 -31.83 1.01 6.72
N ASP A 484 -32.75 0.11 6.45
CA ASP A 484 -32.83 -1.18 7.17
C ASP A 484 -31.62 -2.07 6.91
N GLU A 485 -31.08 -2.05 5.68
CA GLU A 485 -29.86 -2.78 5.35
C GLU A 485 -28.62 -2.19 6.03
N GLU A 486 -28.53 -0.87 6.11
CA GLU A 486 -27.47 -0.17 6.86
C GLU A 486 -27.60 -0.49 8.36
N GLU A 487 -28.80 -0.44 8.92
CA GLU A 487 -29.05 -0.74 10.33
C GLU A 487 -28.59 -2.14 10.72
N ARG A 488 -28.83 -3.14 9.87
CA ARG A 488 -28.34 -4.53 10.06
C ARG A 488 -26.82 -4.67 10.03
N ARG A 489 -26.11 -3.68 9.48
CA ARG A 489 -24.64 -3.68 9.32
C ARG A 489 -23.94 -2.82 10.37
N VAL A 490 -24.68 -2.16 11.25
CA VAL A 490 -24.12 -1.40 12.37
C VAL A 490 -23.24 -2.33 13.20
N VAL A 491 -22.03 -1.90 13.48
CA VAL A 491 -21.12 -2.70 14.31
C VAL A 491 -21.73 -2.80 15.72
N PRO A 492 -21.88 -4.01 16.29
CA PRO A 492 -22.49 -4.18 17.60
C PRO A 492 -21.83 -3.32 18.67
N GLY A 493 -22.64 -2.57 19.43
CA GLY A 493 -22.15 -1.69 20.49
C GLY A 493 -21.49 -0.38 20.02
N SER A 494 -21.34 -0.16 18.71
CA SER A 494 -20.55 0.97 18.20
C SER A 494 -21.20 2.34 18.43
N ARG A 495 -22.54 2.42 18.44
CA ARG A 495 -23.25 3.69 18.73
C ARG A 495 -23.16 4.03 20.21
N GLU A 496 -23.30 3.04 21.07
CA GLU A 496 -23.15 3.16 22.52
C GLU A 496 -21.72 3.58 22.87
N GLN A 497 -20.71 2.95 22.26
CA GLN A 497 -19.30 3.35 22.40
C GLN A 497 -19.03 4.75 21.87
N LEU A 498 -19.62 5.13 20.73
CA LEU A 498 -19.49 6.48 20.19
C LEU A 498 -20.05 7.50 21.18
N LEU A 499 -21.29 7.31 21.66
CA LEU A 499 -21.91 8.19 22.63
C LEU A 499 -21.10 8.26 23.94
N ALA A 500 -20.61 7.13 24.44
CA ALA A 500 -19.77 7.10 25.64
C ALA A 500 -18.44 7.86 25.44
N ASP A 501 -17.83 7.78 24.26
CA ASP A 501 -16.66 8.60 23.92
C ASP A 501 -17.03 10.09 23.86
N LEU A 502 -18.12 10.46 23.19
CA LEU A 502 -18.53 11.87 23.08
C LEU A 502 -18.94 12.49 24.42
N GLU A 503 -19.58 11.73 25.31
CA GLU A 503 -19.93 12.19 26.67
C GLU A 503 -18.70 12.38 27.56
N ARG A 504 -17.69 11.51 27.41
CA ARG A 504 -16.44 11.60 28.16
C ARG A 504 -15.56 12.75 27.67
N GLU A 505 -15.42 12.87 26.36
CA GLU A 505 -14.47 13.81 25.74
C GLU A 505 -15.07 15.19 25.47
N ARG A 506 -16.40 15.30 25.45
CA ARG A 506 -17.19 16.53 25.29
C ARG A 506 -16.62 17.49 24.23
N PRO A 507 -16.57 17.09 22.95
CA PRO A 507 -15.99 17.93 21.91
C PRO A 507 -16.63 19.31 21.87
N GLU A 508 -15.84 20.34 21.58
CA GLU A 508 -16.35 21.70 21.44
C GLU A 508 -17.17 21.85 20.15
N LEU A 509 -16.70 21.20 19.07
CA LEU A 509 -17.38 21.19 17.78
C LEU A 509 -17.68 19.76 17.31
N ILE A 510 -18.87 19.61 16.70
CA ILE A 510 -19.24 18.46 15.89
C ILE A 510 -19.43 18.92 14.45
N ILE A 511 -18.64 18.38 13.55
CA ILE A 511 -18.74 18.60 12.11
C ILE A 511 -19.46 17.40 11.51
N ASP A 512 -20.70 17.61 11.08
CA ASP A 512 -21.52 16.56 10.49
C ASP A 512 -21.27 16.46 8.98
N ALA A 513 -20.13 15.88 8.59
CA ALA A 513 -19.73 15.77 7.19
C ALA A 513 -20.46 14.64 6.43
N GLY A 514 -21.78 14.48 6.66
CA GLY A 514 -22.61 13.42 6.09
C GLY A 514 -22.66 13.42 4.56
N ARG A 515 -22.38 14.56 3.90
CA ARG A 515 -22.28 14.62 2.44
C ARG A 515 -21.17 13.70 1.91
N THR A 516 -20.05 13.60 2.63
CA THR A 516 -18.95 12.69 2.28
C THR A 516 -19.32 11.21 2.41
N MET A 517 -20.41 10.91 3.11
CA MET A 517 -21.01 9.58 3.19
C MET A 517 -22.34 9.55 2.43
N SER A 518 -22.43 10.16 1.24
CA SER A 518 -23.63 10.11 0.40
C SER A 518 -24.92 10.55 1.13
N GLY A 519 -24.84 11.62 1.91
CA GLY A 519 -25.97 12.21 2.64
C GLY A 519 -26.33 11.52 3.96
N ARG A 520 -25.52 10.59 4.48
CA ARG A 520 -25.71 9.99 5.81
C ARG A 520 -25.17 10.91 6.91
N TYR A 521 -25.91 11.97 7.22
CA TYR A 521 -25.63 12.87 8.35
C TYR A 521 -25.81 12.19 9.71
N MET A 522 -25.02 12.57 10.70
CA MET A 522 -25.15 12.17 12.11
C MET A 522 -26.56 12.43 12.63
N TYR A 523 -27.13 13.57 12.26
CA TYR A 523 -28.50 13.95 12.62
C TYR A 523 -29.57 12.98 12.09
N ASN A 524 -29.27 12.10 11.13
CA ASN A 524 -30.23 11.12 10.62
C ASN A 524 -30.43 9.91 11.54
N TYR A 525 -29.60 9.75 12.57
CA TYR A 525 -29.64 8.60 13.47
C TYR A 525 -30.29 9.01 14.81
N PRO A 526 -31.45 8.44 15.19
CA PRO A 526 -32.26 8.96 16.32
C PRO A 526 -31.50 9.15 17.63
N GLN A 527 -30.65 8.19 18.02
CA GLN A 527 -29.85 8.28 19.25
C GLN A 527 -28.78 9.37 19.19
N LEU A 528 -28.18 9.59 18.01
CA LEU A 528 -27.16 10.62 17.80
C LEU A 528 -27.80 12.01 17.66
N ARG A 529 -28.98 12.09 17.03
CA ARG A 529 -29.81 13.29 17.01
C ARG A 529 -30.17 13.74 18.42
N ALA A 530 -30.69 12.83 19.25
CA ALA A 530 -31.02 13.14 20.63
C ALA A 530 -29.82 13.65 21.45
N TYR A 531 -28.61 13.13 21.18
CA TYR A 531 -27.38 13.64 21.76
C TYR A 531 -27.05 15.07 21.30
N LEU A 532 -27.18 15.35 19.99
CA LEU A 532 -26.97 16.70 19.44
C LEU A 532 -27.98 17.70 20.01
N ASP A 533 -29.27 17.36 20.00
CA ASP A 533 -30.35 18.25 20.45
C ASP A 533 -30.20 18.63 21.93
N ARG A 534 -29.75 17.67 22.76
CA ARG A 534 -29.51 17.88 24.19
C ARG A 534 -28.28 18.74 24.47
N GLY A 535 -27.16 18.46 23.78
CA GLY A 535 -25.84 18.95 24.20
C GLY A 535 -25.23 20.03 23.30
N TYR A 536 -25.81 20.27 22.12
CA TYR A 536 -25.20 21.11 21.10
C TYR A 536 -26.23 22.05 20.46
N CYS A 537 -25.72 23.10 19.81
CA CYS A 537 -26.48 24.05 19.02
C CYS A 537 -25.97 24.03 17.59
N PHE A 538 -26.89 24.01 16.63
CA PHE A 538 -26.54 24.19 15.23
C PHE A 538 -26.03 25.62 15.03
N MET A 539 -24.85 25.76 14.42
CA MET A 539 -24.24 27.06 14.17
C MET A 539 -24.56 27.53 12.76
N ARG A 540 -24.10 26.78 11.76
CA ARG A 540 -24.27 27.07 10.33
C ARG A 540 -23.81 25.90 9.47
N TYR A 541 -23.98 26.04 8.16
CA TYR A 541 -23.29 25.22 7.17
C TYR A 541 -21.92 25.82 6.86
N VAL A 542 -20.86 25.02 6.93
CA VAL A 542 -19.51 25.40 6.49
C VAL A 542 -19.11 24.47 5.35
N ASP A 543 -18.89 25.02 4.16
CA ASP A 543 -18.61 24.22 2.95
C ASP A 543 -19.71 23.16 2.66
N GLY A 544 -20.96 23.51 3.02
CA GLY A 544 -22.13 22.64 2.88
C GLY A 544 -22.28 21.57 3.96
N GLU A 545 -21.40 21.50 4.96
CA GLU A 545 -21.51 20.56 6.09
C GLU A 545 -22.11 21.27 7.33
N PRO A 546 -23.14 20.72 7.98
CA PRO A 546 -23.63 21.22 9.27
C PRO A 546 -22.52 21.21 10.34
N VAL A 547 -22.38 22.31 11.07
CA VAL A 547 -21.49 22.39 12.23
C VAL A 547 -22.30 22.72 13.48
N TYR A 548 -22.08 21.93 14.53
CA TYR A 548 -22.70 22.08 15.83
C TYR A 548 -21.65 22.45 16.87
N ARG A 549 -22.01 23.32 17.81
CA ARG A 549 -21.15 23.73 18.93
C ARG A 549 -21.76 23.34 20.25
N ARG A 550 -20.92 22.93 21.20
CA ARG A 550 -21.34 22.47 22.53
C ARG A 550 -22.08 23.58 23.29
N ARG A 551 -23.13 23.19 24.02
CA ARG A 551 -23.83 24.05 24.97
C ARG A 551 -23.03 24.22 26.26
N HIS A 552 -23.06 25.41 26.84
CA HIS A 552 -22.53 25.67 28.18
C HIS A 552 -23.70 25.92 29.15
N GLY A 553 -24.14 24.85 29.82
CA GLY A 553 -25.43 24.85 30.51
C GLY A 553 -26.59 24.85 29.51
N ASP A 554 -27.61 25.67 29.75
CA ASP A 554 -28.77 25.79 28.84
C ASP A 554 -28.55 26.81 27.71
N ILE A 555 -27.39 27.48 27.71
CA ILE A 555 -27.10 28.60 26.82
C ILE A 555 -26.39 28.08 25.56
N CYS A 556 -26.97 28.39 24.39
CA CYS A 556 -26.28 28.26 23.12
C CYS A 556 -25.23 29.36 22.97
N PRO A 557 -24.00 29.03 22.51
CA PRO A 557 -23.09 30.04 22.02
C PRO A 557 -23.77 30.94 20.96
N PRO A 558 -23.35 32.22 20.83
CA PRO A 558 -23.91 33.12 19.83
C PRO A 558 -23.82 32.48 18.44
N ALA A 559 -24.92 32.51 17.70
CA ALA A 559 -24.96 31.95 16.36
C ALA A 559 -24.00 32.69 15.43
N ASP A 560 -23.32 31.92 14.58
CA ASP A 560 -22.27 32.40 13.68
C ASP A 560 -22.84 32.65 12.27
N TYR A 561 -23.86 33.51 12.17
CA TYR A 561 -24.48 33.85 10.88
C TYR A 561 -23.53 34.66 10.00
#